data_AF-A0A7K4ILK5-F1
#
_entry.id   AF-A0A7K4ILK5-F1
#
_cell.length_a   1.000
_cell.length_b   1.000
_cell.length_c   1.000
_cell.angle_alpha   90.00
_cell.angle_beta   90.00
_cell.angle_gamma   90.00
#
_symmetry.space_group_name_H-M   'P 1'
#
loop_
_entity.id
_entity.type
_entity.pdbx_description
1 polymer ?
#
loop_
_entity_poly.entity_id
_entity_poly.type
_entity_poly.pdbx_seq_one_letter_code
_entity_poly.pdbx_strand_id
1 'polypeptide(L)'
;MLPPGLNLIVCFSMLAYASYSDWRTREVTDKLWVLFSLVGIAFIIIELSPSFYLSSLILILVSILLTFLISFILYYFGFFGGADMKALIVASLLIPVYYPQHYLHPFLSITSLTNGVFLTITLPAIFLTINVTRIVIGKKIFMGFEGERLWKKILVCFLGYRTSRVEKGQFFMSLEKTIDGKRSFRISLLKDEEFISGQDLWVTPGIPLLIFITLGFLSTVIFGDFLALLFRY
;
A
#
# COMPACT_ATOMS: atom_id res chain seq x y z
N MET A 1 -10.41 13.22 -28.74
CA MET A 1 -9.53 13.56 -27.59
C MET A 1 -10.37 13.45 -26.33
N LEU A 2 -9.84 12.84 -25.26
CA LEU A 2 -10.53 12.77 -23.96
C LEU A 2 -10.56 14.16 -23.31
N PRO A 3 -11.58 14.48 -22.49
CA PRO A 3 -11.55 15.66 -21.66
C PRO A 3 -10.31 15.67 -20.74
N PRO A 4 -9.62 16.81 -20.56
CA PRO A 4 -8.46 16.89 -19.70
C PRO A 4 -8.77 16.39 -18.28
N GLY A 5 -7.97 15.45 -17.77
CA GLY A 5 -8.09 14.93 -16.41
C GLY A 5 -9.22 13.91 -16.16
N LEU A 6 -10.00 13.54 -17.17
CA LEU A 6 -11.03 12.49 -17.02
C LEU A 6 -10.42 11.16 -16.56
N ASN A 7 -9.31 10.77 -17.17
CA ASN A 7 -8.58 9.56 -16.82
C ASN A 7 -8.09 9.56 -15.36
N LEU A 8 -7.62 10.70 -14.86
CA LEU A 8 -7.23 10.89 -13.45
C LEU A 8 -8.41 10.70 -12.50
N ILE A 9 -9.56 11.29 -12.79
CA ILE A 9 -10.77 11.17 -11.96
C ILE A 9 -11.25 9.72 -11.94
N VAL A 10 -11.28 9.05 -13.09
CA VAL A 10 -11.69 7.64 -13.23
C VAL A 10 -10.74 6.71 -12.47
N CYS A 11 -9.42 6.89 -12.63
CA CYS A 11 -8.41 6.12 -11.91
C CYS A 11 -8.49 6.34 -10.40
N PHE A 12 -8.61 7.60 -9.95
CA PHE A 12 -8.79 7.92 -8.54
C PHE A 12 -10.05 7.27 -7.96
N SER A 13 -11.17 7.34 -8.68
CA SER A 13 -12.44 6.75 -8.23
C SER A 13 -12.34 5.23 -8.06
N MET A 14 -11.68 4.56 -9.00
CA MET A 14 -11.39 3.12 -8.90
C MET A 14 -10.53 2.80 -7.68
N LEU A 15 -9.39 3.51 -7.52
CA LEU A 15 -8.44 3.28 -6.44
C LEU A 15 -9.04 3.59 -5.06
N ALA A 16 -9.82 4.67 -4.94
CA ALA A 16 -10.52 5.03 -3.73
C ALA A 16 -11.58 3.98 -3.34
N TYR A 17 -12.37 3.51 -4.31
CA TYR A 17 -13.33 2.44 -4.06
C TYR A 17 -12.65 1.12 -3.67
N ALA A 18 -11.59 0.72 -4.39
CA ALA A 18 -10.83 -0.48 -4.09
C ALA A 18 -10.22 -0.41 -2.68
N SER A 19 -9.63 0.73 -2.32
CA SER A 19 -9.07 0.97 -0.98
C SER A 19 -10.13 0.91 0.12
N TYR A 20 -11.30 1.50 -0.12
CA TYR A 20 -12.41 1.43 0.82
C TYR A 20 -12.92 0.00 1.01
N SER A 21 -13.11 -0.73 -0.08
CA SER A 21 -13.54 -2.13 -0.07
C SER A 21 -12.52 -3.00 0.66
N ASP A 22 -11.23 -2.87 0.35
CA ASP A 22 -10.17 -3.65 0.98
C ASP A 22 -9.98 -3.30 2.48
N TRP A 23 -10.13 -2.03 2.85
CA TRP A 23 -10.16 -1.61 4.25
C TRP A 23 -11.32 -2.24 5.03
N ARG A 24 -12.51 -2.29 4.43
CA ARG A 24 -13.73 -2.69 5.12
C ARG A 24 -13.95 -4.21 5.14
N THR A 25 -13.67 -4.88 4.04
CA THR A 25 -14.01 -6.30 3.84
C THR A 25 -12.82 -7.17 3.43
N ARG A 26 -11.62 -6.62 3.22
CA ARG A 26 -10.42 -7.34 2.73
C ARG A 26 -10.58 -8.00 1.37
N GLU A 27 -11.59 -7.58 0.64
CA GLU A 27 -11.94 -8.16 -0.64
C GLU A 27 -12.34 -7.03 -1.59
N VAL A 28 -11.88 -7.13 -2.83
CA VAL A 28 -12.26 -6.24 -3.92
C VAL A 28 -12.79 -7.12 -5.05
N THR A 29 -13.99 -6.82 -5.52
CA THR A 29 -14.66 -7.64 -6.55
C THR A 29 -13.90 -7.64 -7.87
N ASP A 30 -13.77 -8.81 -8.50
CA ASP A 30 -13.09 -8.94 -9.79
C ASP A 30 -13.77 -8.17 -10.93
N LYS A 31 -15.07 -7.93 -10.81
CA LYS A 31 -15.84 -7.11 -11.76
C LYS A 31 -15.30 -5.69 -11.87
N LEU A 32 -14.75 -5.15 -10.77
CA LEU A 32 -14.13 -3.82 -10.76
C LEU A 32 -12.95 -3.78 -11.73
N TRP A 33 -12.04 -4.74 -11.60
CA TRP A 33 -10.83 -4.80 -12.41
C TRP A 33 -11.13 -4.98 -13.88
N VAL A 34 -12.10 -5.85 -14.22
CA VAL A 34 -12.53 -6.06 -15.61
C VAL A 34 -13.14 -4.79 -16.19
N LEU A 35 -14.07 -4.15 -15.47
CA LEU A 35 -14.72 -2.91 -15.93
C LEU A 35 -13.70 -1.82 -16.24
N PHE A 36 -12.82 -1.51 -15.28
CA PHE A 36 -11.86 -0.43 -15.45
C PHE A 36 -10.73 -0.77 -16.42
N SER A 37 -10.41 -2.05 -16.64
CA SER A 37 -9.51 -2.48 -17.72
C SER A 37 -10.10 -2.16 -19.09
N LEU A 38 -11.38 -2.45 -19.30
CA LEU A 38 -12.07 -2.13 -20.56
C LEU A 38 -12.13 -0.61 -20.79
N VAL A 39 -12.40 0.17 -19.72
CA VAL A 39 -12.36 1.63 -19.79
C VAL A 39 -10.96 2.14 -20.14
N GLY A 40 -9.91 1.61 -19.52
CA GLY A 40 -8.52 1.99 -19.81
C GLY A 40 -8.10 1.68 -21.24
N ILE A 41 -8.45 0.50 -21.75
CA ILE A 41 -8.21 0.14 -23.16
C ILE A 41 -8.95 1.11 -24.09
N ALA A 42 -10.20 1.46 -23.80
CA ALA A 42 -10.94 2.44 -24.58
C ALA A 42 -10.27 3.82 -24.56
N PHE A 43 -9.75 4.26 -23.41
CA PHE A 43 -8.99 5.51 -23.30
C PHE A 43 -7.74 5.51 -24.17
N ILE A 44 -6.94 4.44 -24.11
CA ILE A 44 -5.73 4.29 -24.95
C ILE A 44 -6.09 4.38 -26.44
N ILE A 45 -7.15 3.71 -26.89
CA ILE A 45 -7.59 3.75 -28.29
C ILE A 45 -8.00 5.17 -28.69
N ILE A 46 -8.78 5.85 -27.85
CA ILE A 46 -9.26 7.22 -28.10
C ILE A 46 -8.09 8.21 -28.15
N GLU A 47 -7.08 8.05 -27.30
CA GLU A 47 -5.89 8.91 -27.26
C GLU A 47 -4.96 8.68 -28.44
N LEU A 48 -4.80 7.44 -28.91
CA LEU A 48 -3.93 7.12 -30.05
C LEU A 48 -4.56 7.45 -31.40
N SER A 49 -5.89 7.45 -31.50
CA SER A 49 -6.62 7.65 -32.78
C SER A 49 -6.34 8.97 -33.54
N PRO A 50 -6.21 10.15 -32.89
CA PRO A 50 -6.09 11.42 -33.61
C PRO A 50 -4.67 11.67 -34.13
N SER A 51 -3.65 11.04 -33.55
CA SER A 51 -2.24 11.32 -33.82
C SER A 51 -1.39 10.11 -33.47
N PHE A 52 -1.53 9.05 -34.27
CA PHE A 52 -0.80 7.81 -34.06
C PHE A 52 0.70 8.01 -34.31
N TYR A 53 1.50 7.91 -33.25
CA TYR A 53 2.95 7.86 -33.32
C TYR A 53 3.44 6.54 -32.74
N LEU A 54 4.29 5.82 -33.50
CA LEU A 54 4.84 4.53 -33.07
C LEU A 54 5.61 4.65 -31.75
N SER A 55 6.30 5.78 -31.53
CA SER A 55 7.01 6.07 -30.28
C SER A 55 6.08 6.13 -29.07
N SER A 56 4.89 6.73 -29.22
CA SER A 56 3.89 6.82 -28.14
C SER A 56 3.32 5.45 -27.81
N LEU A 57 3.01 4.65 -28.84
CA LEU A 57 2.56 3.26 -28.64
C LEU A 57 3.62 2.42 -27.91
N ILE A 58 4.88 2.50 -28.33
CA ILE A 58 5.98 1.77 -27.67
C ILE A 58 6.07 2.17 -26.19
N LEU A 59 6.00 3.47 -25.88
CA LEU A 59 6.10 3.94 -24.50
C LEU A 59 4.94 3.45 -23.62
N ILE A 60 3.71 3.45 -24.16
CA ILE A 60 2.52 2.89 -23.50
C ILE A 60 2.71 1.39 -23.22
N LEU A 61 3.13 0.62 -24.23
CA LEU A 61 3.36 -0.82 -24.08
C LEU A 61 4.45 -1.13 -23.06
N VAL A 62 5.54 -0.37 -23.07
CA VAL A 62 6.62 -0.47 -22.08
C VAL A 62 6.11 -0.17 -20.68
N SER A 63 5.30 0.88 -20.50
CA SER A 63 4.72 1.22 -19.19
C SER A 63 3.85 0.10 -18.63
N ILE A 64 2.94 -0.44 -19.46
CA ILE A 64 2.05 -1.54 -19.08
C ILE A 64 2.86 -2.79 -18.75
N LEU A 65 3.82 -3.15 -19.60
CA LEU A 65 4.66 -4.33 -19.42
C LEU A 65 5.52 -4.24 -18.16
N LEU A 66 6.21 -3.12 -17.93
CA LEU A 66 7.02 -2.93 -16.73
C LEU A 66 6.16 -2.95 -15.47
N THR A 67 5.01 -2.28 -15.49
CA THR A 67 4.07 -2.31 -14.36
C THR A 67 3.59 -3.73 -14.08
N PHE A 68 3.22 -4.49 -15.11
CA PHE A 68 2.83 -5.88 -14.98
C PHE A 68 3.95 -6.73 -14.37
N LEU A 69 5.17 -6.64 -14.91
CA LEU A 69 6.30 -7.44 -14.43
C LEU A 69 6.64 -7.12 -12.97
N ILE A 70 6.76 -5.83 -12.62
CA ILE A 70 7.07 -5.41 -11.25
C ILE A 70 5.96 -5.87 -10.29
N SER A 71 4.70 -5.63 -10.64
CA SER A 71 3.58 -5.99 -9.77
C SER A 71 3.43 -7.50 -9.61
N PHE A 72 3.64 -8.27 -10.68
CA PHE A 72 3.62 -9.73 -10.64
C PHE A 72 4.77 -10.29 -9.79
N ILE A 73 5.99 -9.76 -9.93
CA ILE A 73 7.15 -10.16 -9.11
C ILE A 73 6.85 -9.90 -7.63
N LEU A 74 6.36 -8.71 -7.28
CA LEU A 74 6.04 -8.38 -5.89
C LEU A 74 4.93 -9.25 -5.31
N TYR A 75 3.90 -9.54 -6.12
CA TYR A 75 2.85 -10.49 -5.75
C TYR A 75 3.40 -11.91 -5.53
N TYR A 76 4.24 -12.40 -6.45
CA TYR A 76 4.81 -13.75 -6.40
C TYR A 76 5.69 -13.96 -5.16
N PHE A 77 6.53 -12.98 -4.82
CA PHE A 77 7.34 -13.02 -3.59
C PHE A 77 6.53 -12.71 -2.32
N GLY A 78 5.23 -12.40 -2.45
CA GLY A 78 4.33 -12.19 -1.32
C GLY A 78 4.45 -10.84 -0.63
N PHE A 79 5.11 -9.84 -1.25
CA PHE A 79 5.22 -8.48 -0.71
C PHE A 79 3.86 -7.79 -0.58
N PHE A 80 2.91 -8.10 -1.45
CA PHE A 80 1.54 -7.60 -1.37
C PHE A 80 0.51 -8.59 -1.93
N GLY A 81 -0.77 -8.24 -1.85
CA GLY A 81 -1.89 -9.09 -2.26
C GLY A 81 -2.22 -9.03 -3.75
N GLY A 82 -3.08 -9.94 -4.21
CA GLY A 82 -3.52 -9.96 -5.60
C GLY A 82 -4.35 -8.73 -5.99
N ALA A 83 -5.04 -8.09 -5.04
CA ALA A 83 -5.77 -6.84 -5.27
C ALA A 83 -4.82 -5.68 -5.59
N ASP A 84 -3.69 -5.58 -4.87
CA ASP A 84 -2.65 -4.57 -5.12
C ASP A 84 -2.05 -4.73 -6.53
N MET A 85 -1.74 -5.97 -6.92
CA MET A 85 -1.25 -6.29 -8.27
C MET A 85 -2.23 -5.83 -9.35
N LYS A 86 -3.51 -6.22 -9.20
CA LYS A 86 -4.56 -5.88 -10.16
C LYS A 86 -4.76 -4.36 -10.22
N ALA A 87 -4.75 -3.66 -9.09
CA ALA A 87 -4.89 -2.21 -9.06
C ALA A 87 -3.79 -1.50 -9.86
N LEU A 88 -2.52 -1.91 -9.71
CA LEU A 88 -1.40 -1.32 -10.46
C LEU A 88 -1.51 -1.57 -11.96
N ILE A 89 -1.86 -2.79 -12.37
CA ILE A 89 -2.04 -3.16 -13.78
C ILE A 89 -3.21 -2.36 -14.39
N VAL A 90 -4.35 -2.29 -13.72
CA VAL A 90 -5.50 -1.54 -14.24
C VAL A 90 -5.22 -0.04 -14.27
N ALA A 91 -4.50 0.49 -13.28
CA ALA A 91 -4.05 1.88 -13.29
C ALA A 91 -3.09 2.18 -14.47
N SER A 92 -2.24 1.23 -14.88
CA SER A 92 -1.35 1.45 -16.03
C SER A 92 -2.07 1.32 -17.37
N LEU A 93 -3.26 0.73 -17.40
CA LEU A 93 -4.16 0.78 -18.56
C LEU A 93 -4.95 2.09 -18.61
N LEU A 94 -5.41 2.59 -17.46
CA LEU A 94 -6.16 3.85 -17.39
C LEU A 94 -5.28 5.06 -17.71
N ILE A 95 -4.03 5.05 -17.21
CA ILE A 95 -3.07 6.14 -17.42
C ILE A 95 -1.66 5.55 -17.55
N PRO A 96 -1.29 5.07 -18.75
CA PRO A 96 0.01 4.44 -18.95
C PRO A 96 1.17 5.42 -18.77
N VAL A 97 1.01 6.64 -19.26
CA VAL A 97 2.06 7.66 -19.27
C VAL A 97 1.51 8.95 -18.68
N TYR A 98 2.19 9.50 -17.68
CA TYR A 98 1.86 10.75 -17.03
C TYR A 98 3.14 11.54 -16.70
N TYR A 99 3.12 12.85 -16.95
CA TYR A 99 4.26 13.74 -16.75
C TYR A 99 3.94 14.76 -15.65
N PRO A 100 4.17 14.45 -14.37
CA PRO A 100 4.02 15.42 -13.28
C PRO A 100 5.15 16.47 -13.30
N GLN A 101 5.10 17.44 -12.38
CA GLN A 101 6.14 18.49 -12.29
C GLN A 101 7.56 17.94 -12.04
N HIS A 102 7.67 16.85 -11.29
CA HIS A 102 8.92 16.15 -10.98
C HIS A 102 8.72 14.66 -11.22
N TYR A 103 9.53 14.05 -12.08
CA TYR A 103 9.48 12.61 -12.37
C TYR A 103 10.85 12.07 -12.79
N LEU A 104 11.17 10.85 -12.36
CA LEU A 104 12.30 10.08 -12.92
C LEU A 104 11.90 9.36 -14.20
N HIS A 105 10.66 8.88 -14.25
CA HIS A 105 10.07 8.19 -15.39
C HIS A 105 8.57 8.53 -15.49
N PRO A 106 7.95 8.39 -16.67
CA PRO A 106 6.56 8.84 -16.83
C PRO A 106 5.52 7.76 -16.49
N PHE A 107 5.91 6.65 -15.87
CA PHE A 107 5.01 5.52 -15.60
C PHE A 107 4.22 5.76 -14.31
N LEU A 108 2.93 6.11 -14.44
CA LEU A 108 2.13 6.57 -13.31
C LEU A 108 1.96 5.50 -12.22
N SER A 109 1.65 4.26 -12.60
CA SER A 109 1.43 3.18 -11.63
C SER A 109 2.68 2.88 -10.81
N ILE A 110 3.86 2.90 -11.45
CA ILE A 110 5.14 2.67 -10.76
C ILE A 110 5.41 3.81 -9.79
N THR A 111 5.20 5.07 -10.22
CA THR A 111 5.37 6.24 -9.35
C THR A 111 4.38 6.23 -8.17
N SER A 112 3.15 5.80 -8.42
CA SER A 112 2.11 5.65 -7.38
C SER A 112 2.52 4.60 -6.34
N LEU A 113 3.11 3.50 -6.80
CA LEU A 113 3.66 2.46 -5.92
C LEU A 113 4.85 3.00 -5.11
N THR A 114 5.84 3.65 -5.74
CA THR A 114 7.03 4.15 -5.03
C THR A 114 6.65 5.21 -4.01
N ASN A 115 5.86 6.22 -4.40
CA ASN A 115 5.33 7.23 -3.48
C ASN A 115 4.52 6.58 -2.34
N GLY A 116 3.68 5.59 -2.66
CA GLY A 116 2.93 4.83 -1.67
C GLY A 116 3.84 4.12 -0.66
N VAL A 117 4.91 3.48 -1.12
CA VAL A 117 5.92 2.83 -0.26
C VAL A 117 6.59 3.86 0.65
N PHE A 118 6.96 5.04 0.16
CA PHE A 118 7.47 6.12 1.01
C PHE A 118 6.47 6.51 2.10
N LEU A 119 5.18 6.59 1.77
CA LEU A 119 4.15 6.90 2.75
C LEU A 119 3.98 5.78 3.79
N THR A 120 4.27 4.51 3.47
CA THR A 120 4.24 3.44 4.49
C THR A 120 5.27 3.64 5.61
N ILE A 121 6.37 4.36 5.35
CA ILE A 121 7.41 4.68 6.35
C ILE A 121 6.83 5.51 7.51
N THR A 122 5.70 6.20 7.30
CA THR A 122 5.03 6.93 8.39
C THR A 122 4.43 5.99 9.43
N LEU A 123 4.11 4.73 9.09
CA LEU A 123 3.49 3.77 10.02
C LEU A 123 4.40 3.45 11.23
N PRO A 124 5.66 3.05 11.04
CA PRO A 124 6.60 2.90 12.16
C PRO A 124 6.72 4.14 13.04
N ALA A 125 6.74 5.34 12.45
CA ALA A 125 6.82 6.59 13.19
C ALA A 125 5.54 6.85 14.03
N ILE A 126 4.36 6.54 13.48
CA ILE A 126 3.08 6.63 14.20
C ILE A 126 3.06 5.64 15.37
N PHE A 127 3.42 4.38 15.16
CA PHE A 127 3.44 3.38 16.23
C PHE A 127 4.44 3.74 17.32
N LEU A 128 5.64 4.21 16.95
CA LEU A 128 6.61 4.68 17.92
C LEU A 128 6.04 5.82 18.76
N THR A 129 5.43 6.82 18.13
CA THR A 129 4.81 7.96 18.81
C THR A 129 3.72 7.52 19.80
N ILE A 130 2.85 6.60 19.38
CA ILE A 130 1.81 6.01 20.25
C ILE A 130 2.44 5.32 21.46
N ASN A 131 3.45 4.49 21.26
CA ASN A 131 4.09 3.73 22.33
C ASN A 131 4.85 4.63 23.30
N VAL A 132 5.63 5.60 22.79
CA VAL A 132 6.34 6.60 23.60
C VAL A 132 5.35 7.39 24.45
N THR A 133 4.26 7.90 23.86
CA THR A 133 3.23 8.65 24.59
C THR A 133 2.63 7.81 25.73
N ARG A 134 2.38 6.52 25.50
CA ARG A 134 1.84 5.62 26.52
C ARG A 134 2.84 5.35 27.65
N ILE A 135 4.13 5.22 27.34
CA ILE A 135 5.19 5.09 28.36
C ILE A 135 5.25 6.36 29.22
N VAL A 136 5.23 7.55 28.60
CA VAL A 136 5.29 8.84 29.29
C VAL A 136 4.10 9.04 30.24
N ILE A 137 2.91 8.58 29.85
CA ILE A 137 1.69 8.60 30.70
C ILE A 137 1.74 7.52 31.81
N GLY A 138 2.80 6.72 31.88
CA GLY A 138 3.00 5.71 32.93
C GLY A 138 2.31 4.38 32.65
N LYS A 139 1.82 4.13 31.42
CA LYS A 139 1.25 2.82 31.08
C LYS A 139 2.35 1.76 30.99
N LYS A 140 2.12 0.62 31.66
CA LYS A 140 3.04 -0.53 31.65
C LYS A 140 2.88 -1.37 30.38
N ILE A 141 3.25 -0.82 29.21
CA ILE A 141 3.05 -1.51 27.92
C ILE A 141 3.84 -2.82 27.77
N PHE A 142 4.90 -3.03 28.55
CA PHE A 142 5.72 -4.25 28.54
C PHE A 142 5.43 -5.23 29.68
N MET A 143 4.35 -5.04 30.44
CA MET A 143 3.96 -5.98 31.51
C MET A 143 3.75 -7.39 30.94
N GLY A 144 4.42 -8.39 31.52
CA GLY A 144 4.41 -9.78 31.03
C GLY A 144 5.50 -10.12 30.01
N PHE A 145 6.34 -9.14 29.64
CA PHE A 145 7.50 -9.29 28.75
C PHE A 145 8.81 -8.92 29.45
N GLU A 146 8.89 -9.06 30.77
CA GLU A 146 10.05 -8.65 31.58
C GLU A 146 11.33 -9.39 31.13
N GLY A 147 11.21 -10.69 30.80
CA GLY A 147 12.31 -11.53 30.32
C GLY A 147 12.75 -11.31 28.86
N GLU A 148 12.07 -10.43 28.10
CA GLU A 148 12.45 -10.15 26.71
C GLU A 148 13.64 -9.19 26.60
N ARG A 149 14.45 -9.43 25.56
CA ARG A 149 15.63 -8.60 25.25
C ARG A 149 15.21 -7.17 24.92
N LEU A 150 15.99 -6.19 25.37
CA LEU A 150 15.69 -4.77 25.18
C LEU A 150 15.51 -4.38 23.70
N TRP A 151 16.34 -4.90 22.80
CA TRP A 151 16.23 -4.60 21.36
C TRP A 151 14.91 -5.07 20.76
N LYS A 152 14.34 -6.20 21.23
CA LYS A 152 13.02 -6.67 20.79
C LYS A 152 11.90 -5.74 21.28
N LYS A 153 12.01 -5.24 22.52
CA LYS A 153 11.08 -4.24 23.07
C LYS A 153 11.12 -2.92 22.30
N ILE A 154 12.31 -2.51 21.86
CA ILE A 154 12.46 -1.33 21.00
C ILE A 154 11.85 -1.61 19.63
N LEU A 155 12.19 -2.74 19.00
CA LEU A 155 11.74 -3.08 17.66
C LEU A 155 10.20 -3.20 17.57
N VAL A 156 9.56 -3.85 18.56
CA VAL A 156 8.10 -4.00 18.56
C VAL A 156 7.35 -2.66 18.64
N CYS A 157 7.96 -1.62 19.23
CA CYS A 157 7.36 -0.29 19.27
C CYS A 157 7.22 0.36 17.88
N PHE A 158 8.02 -0.08 16.90
CA PHE A 158 7.91 0.36 15.50
C PHE A 158 6.95 -0.49 14.68
N LEU A 159 6.57 -1.68 15.16
CA LEU A 159 5.78 -2.64 14.39
C LEU A 159 4.29 -2.58 14.75
N GLY A 160 3.96 -2.18 15.97
CA GLY A 160 2.58 -2.13 16.43
C GLY A 160 2.45 -1.55 17.83
N TYR A 161 1.35 -1.87 18.51
CA TYR A 161 1.05 -1.33 19.83
C TYR A 161 0.23 -2.31 20.67
N ARG A 162 0.25 -2.13 22.00
CA ARG A 162 -0.57 -2.93 22.93
C ARG A 162 -2.01 -2.42 22.99
N THR A 163 -3.00 -3.28 22.81
CA THR A 163 -4.42 -2.91 22.94
C THR A 163 -5.11 -3.75 24.01
N SER A 164 -6.06 -3.15 24.72
CA SER A 164 -6.83 -3.83 25.77
C SER A 164 -7.86 -4.80 25.21
N ARG A 165 -8.37 -4.58 23.99
CA ARG A 165 -9.39 -5.43 23.37
C ARG A 165 -9.27 -5.40 21.85
N VAL A 166 -9.41 -6.58 21.24
CA VAL A 166 -9.57 -6.78 19.80
C VAL A 166 -10.84 -7.59 19.58
N GLU A 167 -11.77 -7.02 18.81
CA GLU A 167 -13.04 -7.67 18.50
C GLU A 167 -12.96 -8.52 17.24
N LYS A 168 -13.82 -9.54 17.15
CA LYS A 168 -13.94 -10.37 15.94
C LYS A 168 -14.34 -9.50 14.75
N GLY A 169 -13.66 -9.67 13.62
CA GLY A 169 -13.84 -8.85 12.42
C GLY A 169 -12.92 -7.64 12.34
N GLN A 170 -12.10 -7.37 13.37
CA GLN A 170 -11.01 -6.41 13.26
C GLN A 170 -9.77 -7.08 12.69
N PHE A 171 -9.12 -6.42 11.73
CA PHE A 171 -7.97 -6.95 11.00
C PHE A 171 -6.64 -6.64 11.73
N PHE A 172 -6.48 -7.22 12.91
CA PHE A 172 -5.26 -7.14 13.71
C PHE A 172 -4.51 -8.47 13.73
N MET A 173 -3.20 -8.39 13.61
CA MET A 173 -2.28 -9.53 13.69
C MET A 173 -1.52 -9.49 15.01
N SER A 174 -1.19 -10.66 15.56
CA SER A 174 -0.51 -10.79 16.86
C SER A 174 0.99 -10.63 16.73
N LEU A 175 1.57 -9.67 17.47
CA LEU A 175 3.03 -9.52 17.62
C LEU A 175 3.61 -10.36 18.77
N GLU A 176 2.79 -11.21 19.39
CA GLU A 176 3.18 -12.05 20.52
C GLU A 176 2.91 -13.53 20.27
N LYS A 177 3.76 -14.36 20.89
CA LYS A 177 3.61 -15.80 20.98
C LYS A 177 3.77 -16.22 22.44
N THR A 178 3.03 -17.24 22.86
CA THR A 178 3.26 -17.92 24.14
C THR A 178 4.15 -19.14 23.91
N ILE A 179 5.28 -19.21 24.62
CA ILE A 179 6.20 -20.36 24.63
C ILE A 179 6.34 -20.78 26.10
N ASP A 180 5.97 -22.02 26.43
CA ASP A 180 6.04 -22.57 27.79
C ASP A 180 5.41 -21.68 28.87
N GLY A 181 4.24 -21.10 28.57
CA GLY A 181 3.51 -20.20 29.47
C GLY A 181 4.10 -18.79 29.61
N LYS A 182 5.22 -18.48 28.94
CA LYS A 182 5.83 -17.14 28.90
C LYS A 182 5.49 -16.43 27.60
N ARG A 183 5.08 -15.15 27.70
CA ARG A 183 4.84 -14.30 26.52
C ARG A 183 6.18 -13.84 25.95
N SER A 184 6.29 -13.91 24.63
CA SER A 184 7.48 -13.54 23.86
C SER A 184 7.06 -12.77 22.61
N PHE A 185 7.86 -11.80 22.18
CA PHE A 185 7.60 -11.09 20.94
C PHE A 185 7.99 -11.94 19.74
N ARG A 186 7.02 -12.12 18.83
CA ARG A 186 7.23 -12.74 17.53
C ARG A 186 7.32 -11.63 16.50
N ILE A 187 8.51 -11.47 15.92
CA ILE A 187 8.74 -10.58 14.78
C ILE A 187 8.84 -11.49 13.56
N SER A 188 7.70 -11.87 13.01
CA SER A 188 7.68 -12.53 11.70
C SER A 188 7.44 -11.44 10.65
N LEU A 189 8.26 -11.43 9.62
CA LEU A 189 8.08 -10.53 8.46
C LEU A 189 7.21 -11.19 7.37
N LEU A 190 6.87 -12.47 7.51
CA LEU A 190 6.20 -13.24 6.47
C LEU A 190 4.86 -13.84 6.93
N LYS A 191 3.86 -13.51 6.09
CA LYS A 191 2.49 -13.95 5.75
C LYS A 191 1.69 -14.99 6.57
N ASP A 192 2.23 -15.66 7.57
CA ASP A 192 1.48 -16.69 8.33
C ASP A 192 0.80 -16.11 9.58
N GLU A 193 0.12 -14.97 9.44
CA GLU A 193 -0.55 -14.32 10.58
C GLU A 193 -2.06 -14.29 10.39
N GLU A 194 -2.74 -15.19 11.09
CA GLU A 194 -4.19 -15.19 11.23
C GLU A 194 -4.65 -13.95 12.01
N PHE A 195 -5.79 -13.39 11.63
CA PHE A 195 -6.41 -12.30 12.40
C PHE A 195 -6.87 -12.81 13.75
N ILE A 196 -6.46 -12.11 14.80
CA ILE A 196 -6.71 -12.51 16.18
C ILE A 196 -7.85 -11.69 16.81
N SER A 197 -8.47 -12.28 17.83
CA SER A 197 -9.38 -11.57 18.73
C SER A 197 -9.05 -11.94 20.17
N GLY A 198 -9.20 -11.00 21.10
CA GLY A 198 -8.82 -11.23 22.49
C GLY A 198 -8.64 -9.94 23.28
N GLN A 199 -8.02 -10.06 24.45
CA GLN A 199 -7.79 -8.96 25.37
C GLN A 199 -6.32 -8.83 25.71
N ASP A 200 -5.87 -7.60 25.92
CA ASP A 200 -4.52 -7.25 26.34
C ASP A 200 -3.40 -7.85 25.45
N LEU A 201 -3.43 -7.53 24.15
CA LEU A 201 -2.54 -8.09 23.14
C LEU A 201 -1.66 -7.02 22.50
N TRP A 202 -0.43 -7.38 22.14
CA TRP A 202 0.37 -6.61 21.20
C TRP A 202 -0.04 -6.93 19.77
N VAL A 203 -0.41 -5.88 19.03
CA VAL A 203 -1.00 -6.02 17.71
C VAL A 203 -0.36 -5.11 16.68
N THR A 204 -0.32 -5.58 15.44
CA THR A 204 -0.11 -4.76 14.25
C THR A 204 -1.42 -4.66 13.48
N PRO A 205 -1.92 -3.45 13.17
CA PRO A 205 -3.05 -3.33 12.26
C PRO A 205 -2.62 -3.71 10.85
N GLY A 206 -3.36 -4.60 10.19
CA GLY A 206 -3.07 -4.98 8.80
C GLY A 206 -3.49 -3.89 7.82
N ILE A 207 -2.90 -2.70 7.84
CA ILE A 207 -3.35 -1.60 6.97
C ILE A 207 -3.14 -2.00 5.50
N PRO A 208 -4.19 -2.00 4.66
CA PRO A 208 -4.08 -2.43 3.28
C PRO A 208 -3.20 -1.50 2.45
N LEU A 209 -2.32 -2.10 1.65
CA LEU A 209 -1.37 -1.37 0.82
C LEU A 209 -2.08 -0.53 -0.25
N LEU A 210 -3.26 -0.94 -0.72
CA LEU A 210 -4.10 -0.16 -1.63
C LEU A 210 -4.35 1.29 -1.16
N ILE A 211 -4.50 1.52 0.15
CA ILE A 211 -4.64 2.88 0.70
C ILE A 211 -3.40 3.71 0.35
N PHE A 212 -2.21 3.14 0.56
CA PHE A 212 -0.95 3.82 0.27
C PHE A 212 -0.69 3.97 -1.22
N ILE A 213 -1.07 3.00 -2.06
CA ILE A 213 -1.01 3.14 -3.53
C ILE A 213 -1.92 4.29 -3.98
N THR A 214 -3.12 4.43 -3.40
CA THR A 214 -4.05 5.52 -3.71
C THR A 214 -3.52 6.88 -3.26
N LEU A 215 -2.97 6.96 -2.05
CA LEU A 215 -2.31 8.18 -1.56
C LEU A 215 -1.05 8.51 -2.36
N GLY A 216 -0.30 7.50 -2.81
CA GLY A 216 0.85 7.64 -3.69
C GLY A 216 0.45 8.16 -5.06
N PHE A 217 -0.67 7.71 -5.63
CA PHE A 217 -1.27 8.28 -6.84
C PHE A 217 -1.61 9.75 -6.65
N LEU A 218 -2.33 10.11 -5.58
CA LEU A 218 -2.66 11.52 -5.28
C LEU A 218 -1.39 12.37 -5.12
N SER A 219 -0.40 11.84 -4.41
CA SER A 219 0.88 12.52 -4.20
C SER A 219 1.62 12.71 -5.52
N THR A 220 1.55 11.74 -6.43
CA THR A 220 2.14 11.87 -7.77
C THR A 220 1.48 12.99 -8.57
N VAL A 221 0.16 13.12 -8.50
CA VAL A 221 -0.58 14.18 -9.21
C VAL A 221 -0.29 15.57 -8.62
N ILE A 222 -0.16 15.68 -7.29
CA ILE A 222 -0.02 16.97 -6.59
C ILE A 222 1.43 17.42 -6.50
N PHE A 223 2.34 16.52 -6.11
CA PHE A 223 3.74 16.82 -5.77
C PHE A 223 4.75 16.20 -6.75
N GLY A 224 4.31 15.24 -7.57
CA GLY A 224 5.19 14.46 -8.44
C GLY A 224 5.83 13.26 -7.72
N ASP A 225 6.92 12.80 -8.30
CA ASP A 225 7.70 11.65 -7.85
C ASP A 225 8.63 12.03 -6.69
N PHE A 226 8.42 11.41 -5.52
CA PHE A 226 9.24 11.65 -4.34
C PHE A 226 10.71 11.23 -4.55
N LEU A 227 10.97 10.21 -5.38
CA LEU A 227 12.34 9.83 -5.71
C LEU A 227 13.02 10.93 -6.54
N ALA A 228 12.31 11.48 -7.52
CA ALA A 228 12.83 12.59 -8.31
C ALA A 228 13.17 13.80 -7.44
N LEU A 229 12.34 14.10 -6.44
CA LEU A 229 12.60 15.16 -5.47
C LEU A 229 13.83 14.90 -4.61
N LEU A 230 14.05 13.64 -4.20
CA LEU A 230 15.17 13.25 -3.36
C LEU A 230 16.51 13.33 -4.11
N PHE A 231 16.56 12.91 -5.38
CA PHE A 231 17.78 12.96 -6.20
C PHE A 231 18.10 14.35 -6.78
N ARG A 232 17.22 15.34 -6.59
CA ARG A 232 17.45 16.71 -7.06
C ARG A 232 18.37 17.52 -6.14
N TYR A 233 18.71 16.96 -4.98
CA TYR A 233 19.67 17.48 -4.01
C TYR A 233 20.80 16.47 -3.82
#